data_AF-A0A9P9ZDX6-F1
#
_entry.id   AF-A0A9P9ZDX6-F1
#
_cell.length_a   1.000
_cell.length_b   1.000
_cell.length_c   1.000
_cell.angle_alpha   90.00
_cell.angle_beta   90.00
_cell.angle_gamma   90.00
#
_symmetry.space_group_name_H-M   'P 1'
#
loop_
_entity.id
_entity.type
_entity.pdbx_description
1 polymer ?
#
loop_
_entity_poly.entity_id
_entity_poly.type
_entity_poly.pdbx_seq_one_letter_code
_entity_poly.pdbx_strand_id
1 'polypeptide(L)' 'MPPSTGKCNDPARCELSPEISSALERMSLPHMCRFADAKSLLVDKIAGTILERTSSDIAALLHEELK' A
#
# COMPACT_ATOMS: atom_id res chain seq x y z
N MET A 1 3.02 -11.77 -26.80
CA MET A 1 3.41 -10.56 -26.05
C MET A 1 3.48 -10.94 -24.59
N PRO A 2 4.57 -10.70 -23.85
CA PRO A 2 4.62 -11.02 -22.43
C PRO A 2 3.59 -10.16 -21.67
N PRO A 3 3.00 -10.66 -20.59
CA PRO A 3 2.03 -9.91 -19.80
C PRO A 3 2.74 -8.70 -19.19
N SER A 4 2.27 -7.49 -19.52
CA SER A 4 2.75 -6.25 -18.94
C SER A 4 2.55 -6.31 -17.43
N THR A 5 3.64 -6.43 -16.67
CA THR A 5 3.67 -6.64 -15.21
C THR A 5 3.17 -5.44 -14.38
N GLY A 6 2.39 -4.52 -14.94
CA GLY A 6 1.80 -3.35 -14.25
C GLY A 6 2.80 -2.29 -13.75
N LYS A 7 4.08 -2.63 -13.61
CA LYS A 7 5.18 -1.74 -13.23
C LYS A 7 5.42 -0.69 -14.33
N CYS A 8 5.12 0.58 -14.01
CA CYS A 8 5.46 1.71 -14.88
C CYS A 8 6.95 2.01 -14.70
N ASN A 9 7.71 2.02 -15.79
CA ASN A 9 9.10 2.51 -15.78
C ASN A 9 9.18 4.02 -16.03
N ASP A 10 8.05 4.68 -16.35
CA ASP A 10 7.99 6.09 -16.70
C ASP A 10 6.73 6.76 -16.11
N PRO A 11 6.82 7.32 -14.89
CA PRO A 11 5.71 7.94 -14.16
C PRO A 11 4.99 9.03 -14.95
N ALA A 12 5.68 9.71 -15.87
CA ALA A 12 5.13 10.81 -16.66
C ALA A 12 4.14 10.34 -17.73
N ARG A 13 4.11 9.04 -18.03
CA ARG A 13 3.24 8.42 -19.04
C ARG A 13 2.05 7.67 -18.47
N CYS A 14 1.90 7.60 -17.16
CA CYS A 14 0.83 6.84 -16.53
C CYS A 14 -0.36 7.78 -16.22
N GLU A 15 -1.58 7.44 -16.66
CA GLU A 15 -2.82 8.20 -16.41
C GLU A 15 -3.41 7.93 -15.01
N LEU A 16 -2.56 7.85 -13.99
CA LEU A 16 -3.03 7.76 -12.61
C LEU A 16 -3.50 9.13 -12.14
N SER A 17 -4.52 9.14 -11.28
CA SER A 17 -4.88 10.37 -10.58
C SER A 17 -3.70 10.82 -9.69
N PRO A 18 -3.45 12.14 -9.57
CA PRO A 18 -2.37 12.66 -8.74
C PRO A 18 -2.43 12.17 -7.29
N GLU A 19 -3.64 11.96 -6.77
CA GLU A 19 -3.88 11.49 -5.41
C GLU A 19 -3.39 10.05 -5.22
N ILE A 20 -3.65 9.15 -6.18
CA ILE A 20 -3.19 7.76 -6.10
C ILE A 20 -1.67 7.68 -6.27
N SER A 21 -1.11 8.44 -7.22
CA SER A 21 0.34 8.48 -7.41
C SER A 21 1.05 8.94 -6.13
N SER A 22 0.55 10.03 -5.52
CA SER A 22 1.08 10.57 -4.26
C SER A 22 0.85 9.63 -3.08
N ALA A 23 -0.23 8.84 -3.07
CA ALA A 23 -0.47 7.85 -2.03
C ALA A 23 0.50 6.66 -2.13
N LEU A 24 0.76 6.16 -3.34
CA LEU A 24 1.74 5.09 -3.56
C LEU A 24 3.13 5.51 -3.08
N GLU A 25 3.55 6.72 -3.42
CA GLU A 25 4.85 7.27 -2.99
C GLU A 25 4.94 7.39 -1.46
N ARG A 26 3.94 7.98 -0.81
CA ARG A 26 3.91 8.12 0.66
C ARG A 26 3.95 6.79 1.39
N MET A 27 3.39 5.73 0.81
CA MET A 27 3.39 4.39 1.38
C MET A 27 4.57 3.52 0.92
N SER A 28 5.53 4.10 0.19
CA SER A 28 6.70 3.39 -0.37
C SER A 28 6.31 2.18 -1.22
N LEU A 29 5.19 2.28 -1.95
CA LEU A 29 4.68 1.25 -2.84
C LEU A 29 5.20 1.46 -4.27
N PRO A 30 5.36 0.38 -5.06
CA PRO A 30 5.81 0.50 -6.43
C PRO A 30 4.80 1.28 -7.28
N HIS A 31 5.31 2.10 -8.19
CA HIS A 31 4.46 2.86 -9.10
C HIS A 31 3.75 1.93 -10.11
N MET A 32 2.43 2.02 -10.19
CA MET A 32 1.57 1.18 -11.03
C MET A 32 0.80 2.03 -12.04
N CYS A 33 0.90 1.78 -13.35
CA CYS A 33 0.09 2.58 -14.30
C CYS A 33 -1.41 2.33 -14.16
N ARG A 34 -1.76 1.11 -13.73
CA ARG A 34 -3.14 0.62 -13.74
C ARG A 34 -3.79 1.00 -12.44
N PHE A 35 -4.82 1.84 -12.53
CA PHE A 35 -5.59 2.30 -11.37
C PHE A 35 -6.06 1.15 -10.47
N ALA A 36 -6.56 0.05 -11.05
CA ALA A 36 -7.04 -1.10 -10.29
C ALA A 36 -5.91 -1.75 -9.46
N ASP A 37 -4.73 -1.92 -10.06
CA ASP A 37 -3.58 -2.54 -9.40
C ASP A 37 -3.00 -1.60 -8.32
N ALA A 38 -2.89 -0.29 -8.63
CA ALA A 38 -2.51 0.75 -7.68
C ALA A 38 -3.44 0.79 -6.46
N LYS A 39 -4.75 0.77 -6.71
CA LYS A 39 -5.78 0.76 -5.66
C LYS A 39 -5.68 -0.48 -4.79
N SER A 40 -5.51 -1.66 -5.40
CA SER A 40 -5.37 -2.91 -4.63
C SER A 40 -4.16 -2.84 -3.71
N LEU A 41 -3.00 -2.44 -4.23
CA LEU A 41 -1.77 -2.32 -3.41
C LEU A 41 -1.94 -1.34 -2.26
N LEU A 42 -2.60 -0.20 -2.50
CA LEU A 42 -2.87 0.78 -1.44
C LEU A 42 -3.79 0.20 -0.36
N VAL A 43 -4.88 -0.44 -0.76
CA VAL A 43 -5.83 -1.06 0.18
C VAL A 43 -5.13 -2.14 1.02
N ASP A 44 -4.36 -3.02 0.37
CA ASP A 44 -3.64 -4.10 1.05
C ASP A 44 -2.61 -3.54 2.05
N LYS A 45 -1.86 -2.51 1.66
CA LYS A 45 -0.88 -1.86 2.53
C LYS A 45 -1.53 -1.16 3.72
N ILE A 46 -2.64 -0.45 3.50
CA ILE A 46 -3.41 0.21 4.56
C ILE A 46 -3.95 -0.83 5.54
N ALA A 47 -4.61 -1.87 5.03
CA ALA A 47 -5.18 -2.94 5.86
C ALA A 47 -4.10 -3.65 6.66
N GLY A 48 -2.96 -4.00 6.03
CA GLY A 48 -1.82 -4.61 6.71
C GLY A 48 -1.25 -3.72 7.82
N THR A 49 -1.07 -2.43 7.57
CA THR A 49 -0.56 -1.47 8.57
C THR A 49 -1.51 -1.34 9.77
N ILE A 50 -2.82 -1.31 9.52
CA ILE A 50 -3.82 -1.26 10.59
C ILE A 50 -3.78 -2.55 11.41
N LEU A 51 -3.78 -3.72 10.76
CA LEU A 51 -3.75 -5.01 11.44
C LEU A 51 -2.47 -5.19 12.27
N GLU A 52 -1.30 -4.82 11.73
CA GLU A 52 -0.03 -4.88 12.44
C GLU A 52 -0.03 -3.98 13.68
N ARG A 53 -0.50 -2.74 13.53
CA ARG A 53 -0.63 -1.80 14.65
C ARG A 53 -1.60 -2.33 15.71
N THR A 54 -2.80 -2.75 15.30
CA THR A 54 -3.80 -3.30 16.23
C THR A 54 -3.28 -4.54 16.94
N SER A 55 -2.58 -5.43 16.24
CA SER A 55 -1.95 -6.60 16.86
C SER A 55 -0.90 -6.19 17.89
N SER A 56 -0.08 -5.19 17.59
CA SER A 56 0.92 -4.67 18.52
C SER A 56 0.29 -4.02 19.74
N ASP A 57 -0.77 -3.23 19.56
CA ASP A 57 -1.49 -2.56 20.64
C ASP A 57 -2.16 -3.58 21.57
N ILE A 58 -2.80 -4.61 21.01
CA ILE A 58 -3.38 -5.70 21.81
C ILE A 58 -2.31 -6.46 22.59
N ALA A 59 -1.16 -6.76 21.96
CA ALA A 59 -0.05 -7.45 22.63
C ALA A 59 0.51 -6.60 23.78
N ALA A 60 0.61 -5.28 23.60
CA ALA A 60 1.04 -4.36 24.66
C ALA A 60 0.05 -4.35 25.83
N LEU A 61 -1.25 -4.26 25.56
CA LEU A 61 -2.30 -4.29 26.59
C LEU A 61 -2.30 -5.61 27.38
N LEU A 62 -2.18 -6.75 26.68
CA LEU A 62 -2.09 -8.06 27.34
C LEU A 62 -0.84 -8.19 28.21
N HIS A 63 0.29 -7.63 27.76
CA HIS A 63 1.52 -7.62 28.54
C HIS A 63 1.40 -6.71 29.78
N GLU A 64 0.63 -5.64 29.73
CA GLU A 64 0.34 -4.77 30.87
C GLU A 64 -0.54 -5.49 31.91
N GLU A 65 -1.59 -6.17 31.47
CA GLU A 65 -2.52 -6.90 32.36
C GLU A 65 -1.92 -8.17 32.99
N LEU A 66 -0.93 -8.80 32.36
CA LEU A 66 -0.24 -9.99 32.87
C LEU A 66 0.94 -9.68 33.81
N LYS A 67 1.19 -8.39 34.10
CA LYS A 67 2.28 -7.91 34.95
C LYS A 67 1.79 -7.63 36.38
#